data_AF-A0A067QFC7-F1
#
_entry.id   AF-A0A067QFC7-F1
#
_cell.length_a   1.000
_cell.length_b   1.000
_cell.length_c   1.000
_cell.angle_alpha   90.00
_cell.angle_beta   90.00
_cell.angle_gamma   90.00
#
_symmetry.space_group_name_H-M   'P 1'
#
loop_
_entity.id
_entity.type
_entity.pdbx_description
1 polymer ?
#
loop_
_entity_poly.entity_id
_entity_poly.type
_entity_poly.pdbx_seq_one_letter_code
_entity_poly.pdbx_strand_id
1 'polypeptide(L)'
;MHTRDLNAGMRCIKYLLFFFNLLFVITGILIIGVGTTIQAIYNNFDIFLEGRFYSPTTLLIVIGFIVFVVAFFGCCGAVRESTCMVMTFAVLLAIVFLLELSAGLAGYVLQDGLKEYLVHKVNISMEQYSTDPEIAETIDFMQERLLCCGLESYNDWEGKLDNMTYGTTQINENTTVPNSCCLETCDFISGNGCINRLEYVVGQSAVLLTSAALSLALLQLLGVMFACSLGRSIRHQKTERERRRWEMRENLLRKDTFYTDRKHSTSA
;
A
#
# COMPACT_ATOMS: atom_id res chain seq x y z
N MET A 1 -42.04 -1.38 12.09
CA MET A 1 -41.40 -1.11 10.78
C MET A 1 -39.92 -0.82 10.95
N HIS A 2 -39.54 0.15 11.80
CA HIS A 2 -38.17 0.58 12.08
C HIS A 2 -37.14 -0.54 12.44
N THR A 3 -37.56 -1.61 13.11
CA THR A 3 -36.68 -2.74 13.50
C THR A 3 -36.40 -3.75 12.37
N ARG A 4 -37.23 -3.80 11.32
CA ARG A 4 -36.99 -4.65 10.14
C ARG A 4 -35.93 -4.04 9.22
N ASP A 5 -35.96 -2.73 9.04
CA ASP A 5 -34.98 -2.00 8.23
C ASP A 5 -33.58 -2.02 8.86
N LEU A 6 -33.50 -1.90 10.20
CA LEU A 6 -32.25 -2.03 10.95
C LEU A 6 -31.60 -3.42 10.79
N ASN A 7 -32.43 -4.48 10.76
CA ASN A 7 -31.97 -5.86 10.56
C ASN A 7 -31.53 -6.14 9.12
N ALA A 8 -32.17 -5.52 8.13
CA ALA A 8 -31.77 -5.63 6.73
C ALA A 8 -30.44 -4.91 6.45
N GLY A 9 -30.28 -3.68 6.97
CA GLY A 9 -29.03 -2.91 6.85
C GLY A 9 -27.82 -3.62 7.46
N MET A 10 -27.99 -4.21 8.65
CA MET A 10 -26.94 -4.99 9.32
C MET A 10 -26.46 -6.19 8.49
N ARG A 11 -27.42 -6.90 7.85
CA ARG A 11 -27.11 -8.04 6.97
C ARG A 11 -26.37 -7.57 5.73
N CYS A 12 -26.81 -6.45 5.13
CA CYS A 12 -26.14 -5.84 3.98
C CYS A 12 -24.67 -5.49 4.33
N ILE A 13 -24.44 -4.78 5.44
CA ILE A 13 -23.09 -4.43 5.90
C ILE A 13 -22.23 -5.68 6.10
N LYS A 14 -22.77 -6.75 6.71
CA LYS A 14 -22.05 -8.01 6.90
C LYS A 14 -21.59 -8.62 5.56
N TYR A 15 -22.49 -8.71 4.58
CA TYR A 15 -22.16 -9.29 3.27
C TYR A 15 -21.20 -8.41 2.46
N LEU A 16 -21.39 -7.08 2.48
CA LEU A 16 -20.47 -6.15 1.84
C LEU A 16 -19.07 -6.24 2.45
N LEU A 17 -18.96 -6.21 3.78
CA LEU A 17 -17.68 -6.33 4.48
C LEU A 17 -17.01 -7.66 4.14
N PHE A 18 -17.75 -8.77 4.14
CA PHE A 18 -17.21 -10.07 3.74
C PHE A 18 -16.72 -10.10 2.29
N PHE A 19 -17.51 -9.57 1.36
CA PHE A 19 -17.16 -9.54 -0.07
C PHE A 19 -15.92 -8.71 -0.35
N PHE A 20 -15.85 -7.47 0.16
CA PHE A 20 -14.69 -6.61 -0.03
C PHE A 20 -13.42 -7.16 0.63
N ASN A 21 -13.52 -7.72 1.84
CA ASN A 21 -12.37 -8.35 2.47
C ASN A 21 -11.92 -9.60 1.70
N LEU A 22 -12.84 -10.37 1.09
CA LEU A 22 -12.46 -11.52 0.27
C LEU A 22 -11.68 -11.09 -0.98
N LEU A 23 -12.10 -10.01 -1.64
CA LEU A 23 -11.35 -9.41 -2.73
C LEU A 23 -9.95 -8.99 -2.26
N PHE A 24 -9.84 -8.34 -1.09
CA PHE A 24 -8.55 -7.93 -0.55
C PHE A 24 -7.62 -9.10 -0.18
N VAL A 25 -8.17 -10.22 0.30
CA VAL A 25 -7.40 -11.45 0.51
C VAL A 25 -6.81 -11.95 -0.81
N ILE A 26 -7.63 -12.02 -1.87
CA ILE A 26 -7.18 -12.47 -3.19
C ILE A 26 -6.10 -11.53 -3.74
N THR A 27 -6.33 -10.21 -3.67
CA THR A 27 -5.32 -9.23 -4.12
C THR A 27 -4.04 -9.31 -3.31
N GLY A 28 -4.12 -9.52 -1.99
CA GLY A 28 -2.94 -9.70 -1.14
C GLY A 28 -2.10 -10.90 -1.57
N ILE A 29 -2.74 -12.04 -1.83
CA ILE A 29 -2.06 -13.25 -2.33
C ILE A 29 -1.41 -13.00 -3.70
N LEU A 30 -2.12 -12.33 -4.61
CA LEU A 30 -1.58 -11.99 -5.94
C LEU A 30 -0.36 -11.06 -5.85
N ILE A 31 -0.42 -10.02 -5.01
CA ILE A 31 0.69 -9.09 -4.80
C ILE A 31 1.91 -9.81 -4.25
N ILE A 32 1.73 -10.69 -3.26
CA ILE A 32 2.82 -11.52 -2.71
C ILE A 32 3.39 -12.44 -3.79
N GLY A 33 2.54 -13.07 -4.59
CA GLY A 33 2.94 -13.92 -5.71
C GLY A 33 3.81 -13.17 -6.72
N VAL A 34 3.33 -12.02 -7.21
CA VAL A 34 4.08 -11.18 -8.16
C VAL A 34 5.41 -10.72 -7.55
N GLY A 35 5.39 -10.21 -6.31
CA GLY A 35 6.60 -9.76 -5.62
C GLY A 35 7.63 -10.87 -5.47
N THR A 36 7.22 -12.06 -5.01
CA THR A 36 8.13 -13.20 -4.87
C THR A 36 8.66 -13.71 -6.22
N THR A 37 7.86 -13.68 -7.29
CA THR A 37 8.34 -14.05 -8.63
C THR A 37 9.37 -13.08 -9.19
N ILE A 38 9.13 -11.76 -9.06
CA ILE A 38 10.10 -10.74 -9.47
C ILE A 38 11.38 -10.92 -8.66
N GLN A 39 11.25 -11.05 -7.33
CA GLN A 39 12.40 -11.23 -6.46
C GLN A 39 13.20 -12.49 -6.81
N ALA A 40 12.55 -13.61 -7.14
CA ALA A 40 13.25 -14.84 -7.51
C ALA A 40 14.03 -14.72 -8.83
N ILE A 41 13.55 -13.93 -9.79
CA ILE A 41 14.22 -13.68 -11.08
C ILE A 41 15.46 -12.80 -10.86
N TYR A 42 15.33 -11.73 -10.07
CA TYR A 42 16.37 -10.72 -9.90
C TYR A 42 17.34 -10.99 -8.73
N ASN A 43 16.98 -11.84 -7.74
CA ASN A 43 17.84 -12.18 -6.60
C ASN A 43 19.18 -12.84 -7.02
N ASN A 44 19.27 -13.43 -8.21
CA ASN A 44 20.53 -13.99 -8.70
C ASN A 44 21.60 -12.90 -8.97
N PHE A 45 21.19 -11.62 -9.02
CA PHE A 45 22.07 -10.47 -9.22
C PHE A 45 22.36 -9.71 -7.90
N ASP A 46 21.48 -9.81 -6.89
CA ASP A 46 21.60 -9.13 -5.58
C ASP A 46 22.76 -9.66 -4.70
N ILE A 47 23.29 -10.85 -4.97
CA ILE A 47 24.45 -11.42 -4.23
C ILE A 47 25.72 -10.57 -4.44
N PHE A 48 25.75 -9.71 -5.45
CA PHE A 48 26.89 -8.83 -5.77
C PHE A 48 26.79 -7.41 -5.22
N LEU A 49 25.64 -6.99 -4.68
CA LEU A 49 25.40 -5.62 -4.23
C LEU A 49 25.17 -5.58 -2.71
N GLU A 50 26.26 -5.51 -1.95
CA GLU A 50 26.20 -5.17 -0.53
C GLU A 50 25.53 -3.80 -0.32
N GLY A 51 24.46 -3.75 0.48
CA GLY A 51 24.21 -2.57 1.32
C GLY A 51 22.80 -1.98 1.33
N ARG A 52 21.99 -2.42 2.30
CA ARG A 52 21.02 -1.60 3.07
C ARG A 52 19.94 -0.79 2.33
N PHE A 53 19.45 -1.23 1.18
CA PHE A 53 18.19 -0.71 0.65
C PHE A 53 17.16 -1.83 0.50
N TYR A 54 15.96 -1.62 1.05
CA TYR A 54 14.82 -2.50 0.77
C TYR A 54 14.46 -2.32 -0.71
N SER A 55 14.73 -3.34 -1.53
CA SER A 55 14.31 -3.36 -2.93
C SER A 55 12.79 -3.08 -3.03
N PRO A 56 12.32 -2.31 -4.04
CA PRO A 56 10.88 -2.08 -4.27
C PRO A 56 10.05 -3.37 -4.23
N THR A 57 10.63 -4.48 -4.70
CA THR A 57 10.03 -5.80 -4.68
C THR A 57 9.81 -6.35 -3.27
N THR A 58 10.75 -6.12 -2.35
CA THR A 58 10.59 -6.53 -0.95
C THR A 58 9.48 -5.73 -0.27
N LEU A 59 9.41 -4.42 -0.52
CA LEU A 59 8.33 -3.57 -0.01
C LEU A 59 6.96 -4.05 -0.52
N LEU A 60 6.87 -4.42 -1.79
CA LEU A 60 5.65 -4.96 -2.41
C LEU A 60 5.17 -6.23 -1.67
N ILE A 61 6.07 -7.16 -1.35
CA ILE A 61 5.75 -8.38 -0.60
C ILE A 61 5.24 -8.05 0.80
N VAL A 62 5.92 -7.15 1.53
CA VAL A 62 5.53 -6.75 2.89
C VAL A 62 4.15 -6.10 2.89
N ILE A 63 3.89 -5.18 1.96
CA ILE A 63 2.57 -4.53 1.82
C ILE A 63 1.50 -5.59 1.51
N GLY A 64 1.77 -6.50 0.56
CA GLY A 64 0.85 -7.59 0.22
C GLY A 64 0.52 -8.48 1.41
N PHE A 65 1.52 -8.80 2.25
CA PHE A 65 1.32 -9.57 3.47
C PHE A 65 0.46 -8.84 4.50
N ILE A 66 0.69 -7.54 4.72
CA ILE A 66 -0.14 -6.73 5.61
C ILE A 66 -1.59 -6.72 5.12
N VAL A 67 -1.82 -6.48 3.83
CA VAL A 67 -3.17 -6.50 3.22
C VAL A 67 -3.85 -7.85 3.43
N PHE A 68 -3.14 -8.95 3.19
CA PHE A 68 -3.65 -10.31 3.41
C PHE A 68 -4.06 -10.54 4.87
N VAL A 69 -3.20 -10.21 5.84
CA VAL A 69 -3.48 -10.42 7.27
C VAL A 69 -4.69 -9.60 7.72
N VAL A 70 -4.73 -8.31 7.37
CA VAL A 70 -5.85 -7.42 7.73
C VAL A 70 -7.16 -7.96 7.14
N ALA A 71 -7.17 -8.28 5.85
CA ALA A 71 -8.35 -8.78 5.16
C ALA A 71 -8.80 -10.15 5.69
N PHE A 72 -7.87 -11.03 6.06
CA PHE A 72 -8.16 -12.33 6.65
C PHE A 72 -8.92 -12.19 7.98
N PHE A 73 -8.50 -11.28 8.87
CA PHE A 73 -9.24 -10.99 10.11
C PHE A 73 -10.62 -10.38 9.82
N GLY A 74 -10.74 -9.53 8.80
CA GLY A 74 -12.03 -8.99 8.35
C GLY A 74 -13.00 -10.08 7.89
N CYS A 75 -12.55 -10.96 6.99
CA CYS A 75 -13.33 -12.11 6.51
C CYS A 75 -13.70 -13.08 7.64
N CYS A 76 -12.71 -13.54 8.42
CA CYS A 76 -12.93 -14.49 9.50
C CYS A 76 -13.82 -13.91 10.60
N GLY A 77 -13.67 -12.63 10.92
CA GLY A 77 -14.52 -11.92 11.86
C GLY A 77 -15.97 -11.87 11.41
N ALA A 78 -16.21 -11.56 10.13
CA ALA A 78 -17.55 -11.52 9.55
C ALA A 78 -18.22 -12.91 9.49
N VAL A 79 -17.47 -13.95 9.10
CA VAL A 79 -18.01 -15.33 8.97
C VAL A 79 -18.24 -15.97 10.34
N ARG A 80 -17.25 -15.90 11.23
CA ARG A 80 -17.33 -16.55 12.56
C ARG A 80 -18.20 -15.78 13.55
N GLU A 81 -18.73 -14.63 13.16
CA GLU A 81 -19.48 -13.71 14.04
C GLU A 81 -18.73 -13.48 15.36
N SER A 82 -17.41 -13.32 15.29
CA SER A 82 -16.55 -13.19 16.46
C SER A 82 -16.23 -11.72 16.71
N THR A 83 -16.71 -11.19 17.84
CA THR A 83 -16.44 -9.80 18.23
C THR A 83 -14.95 -9.52 18.33
N CYS A 84 -14.16 -10.48 18.85
CA CYS A 84 -12.72 -10.31 19.00
C CYS A 84 -12.04 -10.10 17.63
N MET A 85 -12.32 -10.97 16.65
CA MET A 85 -11.71 -10.88 15.31
C MET A 85 -12.12 -9.62 14.55
N VAL A 86 -13.39 -9.22 14.63
CA VAL A 86 -13.88 -7.97 14.01
C VAL A 86 -13.22 -6.75 14.65
N MET A 87 -13.01 -6.76 15.97
CA MET A 87 -12.31 -5.67 16.66
C MET A 87 -10.82 -5.67 16.34
N THR A 88 -10.16 -6.82 16.22
CA THR A 88 -8.77 -6.91 15.75
C THR A 88 -8.63 -6.32 14.35
N PHE A 89 -9.54 -6.63 13.42
CA PHE A 89 -9.59 -6.00 12.11
C PHE A 89 -9.70 -4.48 12.20
N ALA A 90 -10.59 -3.94 13.04
CA ALA A 90 -10.73 -2.50 13.24
C ALA A 90 -9.46 -1.85 13.81
N VAL A 91 -8.79 -2.50 14.78
CA VAL A 91 -7.53 -2.02 15.36
C VAL A 91 -6.41 -2.03 14.31
N LEU A 92 -6.29 -3.09 13.51
CA LEU A 92 -5.29 -3.16 12.46
C LEU A 92 -5.51 -2.07 11.40
N LEU A 93 -6.75 -1.83 10.96
CA LEU A 93 -7.06 -0.72 10.06
C LEU A 93 -6.68 0.64 10.66
N ALA A 94 -6.94 0.85 11.96
CA ALA A 94 -6.55 2.08 12.63
C ALA A 94 -5.03 2.26 12.69
N ILE A 95 -4.27 1.18 12.92
CA ILE A 95 -2.80 1.22 12.87
C ILE A 95 -2.31 1.57 11.47
N VAL A 96 -2.86 0.95 10.42
CA VAL A 96 -2.50 1.26 9.03
C VAL A 96 -2.82 2.74 8.70
N PHE A 97 -3.97 3.25 9.14
CA PHE A 97 -4.32 4.67 8.98
C PHE A 97 -3.30 5.61 9.64
N LEU A 98 -2.83 5.28 10.85
CA LEU A 98 -1.81 6.07 11.52
C LEU A 98 -0.46 6.02 10.81
N LEU A 99 -0.08 4.86 10.26
CA LEU A 99 1.12 4.72 9.45
C LEU A 99 1.02 5.53 8.15
N GLU A 100 -0.13 5.50 7.49
CA GLU A 100 -0.41 6.28 6.29
C GLU A 100 -0.34 7.79 6.54
N LEU A 101 -0.95 8.25 7.65
CA LEU A 101 -0.84 9.65 8.09
C LEU A 101 0.62 10.02 8.38
N SER A 102 1.36 9.16 9.08
CA SER A 102 2.77 9.41 9.41
C SER A 102 3.64 9.48 8.15
N ALA A 103 3.41 8.59 7.19
CA ALA A 103 4.11 8.60 5.90
C ALA A 103 3.77 9.85 5.08
N GLY A 104 2.50 10.27 5.05
CA GLY A 104 2.08 11.52 4.40
C GLY A 104 2.72 12.76 5.02
N LEU A 105 2.77 12.83 6.36
CA LEU A 105 3.45 13.92 7.07
C LEU A 105 4.96 13.92 6.81
N ALA A 106 5.62 12.76 6.82
CA ALA A 106 7.03 12.65 6.47
C ALA A 106 7.28 13.11 5.03
N GLY A 107 6.45 12.67 4.08
CA GLY A 107 6.53 13.09 2.68
C GLY A 107 6.39 14.61 2.51
N TYR A 108 5.47 15.23 3.25
CA TYR A 108 5.30 16.69 3.24
C TYR A 108 6.53 17.43 3.78
N VAL A 109 7.13 16.95 4.88
CA VAL A 109 8.33 17.58 5.46
C VAL A 109 9.56 17.42 4.55
N LEU A 110 9.70 16.28 3.86
CA LEU A 110 10.83 16.02 2.98
C LEU A 110 10.69 16.63 1.58
N GLN A 111 9.53 17.20 1.23
CA GLN A 111 9.27 17.70 -0.12
C GLN A 111 10.24 18.81 -0.55
N ASP A 112 10.67 19.65 0.38
CA ASP A 112 11.53 20.81 0.09
C ASP A 112 12.93 20.38 -0.35
N GLY A 113 13.46 19.28 0.22
CA GLY A 113 14.77 18.73 -0.13
C GLY A 113 14.75 17.79 -1.34
N LEU A 114 13.58 17.47 -1.90
CA LEU A 114 13.46 16.50 -2.98
C LEU A 114 14.18 16.97 -4.26
N LYS A 115 14.06 18.26 -4.60
CA LYS A 115 14.74 18.84 -5.77
C LYS A 115 16.26 18.73 -5.67
N GLU A 116 16.82 19.16 -4.54
CA GLU A 116 18.27 19.08 -4.29
C GLU A 116 18.77 17.63 -4.32
N TYR A 117 17.99 16.71 -3.76
CA TYR A 117 18.28 15.29 -3.82
C TYR A 117 18.31 14.75 -5.25
N LEU A 118 17.30 15.09 -6.07
CA LEU A 118 17.23 14.67 -7.47
C LEU A 118 18.40 15.24 -8.28
N VAL A 119 18.70 16.53 -8.11
CA VAL A 119 19.85 17.18 -8.75
C VAL A 119 21.16 16.45 -8.41
N HIS A 120 21.38 16.21 -7.13
CA HIS A 120 22.59 15.54 -6.65
C HIS A 120 22.69 14.10 -7.18
N LYS A 121 21.58 13.35 -7.16
CA LYS A 121 21.55 11.97 -7.65
C LYS A 121 21.80 11.87 -9.15
N VAL A 122 21.14 12.69 -9.96
CA VAL A 122 21.36 12.70 -11.41
C VAL A 122 22.80 13.07 -11.73
N ASN A 123 23.39 14.08 -11.05
CA ASN A 123 24.77 14.46 -11.31
C ASN A 123 25.78 13.34 -10.99
N ILE A 124 25.64 12.68 -9.83
CA ILE A 124 26.51 11.54 -9.46
C ILE A 124 26.33 10.38 -10.45
N SER A 125 25.09 10.06 -10.81
CA SER A 125 24.82 8.99 -11.78
C SER A 125 25.45 9.28 -13.14
N MET A 126 25.46 10.55 -13.59
CA MET A 126 26.18 10.94 -14.81
C MET A 126 27.71 10.76 -14.69
N GLU A 127 28.30 10.97 -13.51
CA GLU A 127 29.74 10.72 -13.29
C GLU A 127 30.09 9.23 -13.33
N GLN A 128 29.15 8.37 -12.95
CA GLN A 128 29.33 6.91 -12.93
C GLN A 128 28.92 6.22 -14.23
N TYR A 129 28.38 6.97 -15.20
CA TYR A 129 27.84 6.46 -16.46
C TYR A 129 28.80 5.51 -17.18
N SER A 130 30.08 5.88 -17.36
CA SER A 130 31.04 5.04 -18.09
C SER A 130 31.55 3.83 -17.29
N THR A 131 31.33 3.82 -15.97
CA THR A 131 31.88 2.80 -15.06
C THR A 131 30.86 1.74 -14.66
N ASP A 132 29.58 2.09 -14.66
CA ASP A 132 28.50 1.24 -14.17
C ASP A 132 27.42 1.10 -15.26
N PRO A 133 27.28 -0.08 -15.88
CA PRO A 133 26.33 -0.29 -16.97
C PRO A 133 24.86 -0.19 -16.51
N GLU A 134 24.55 -0.48 -15.25
CA GLU A 134 23.18 -0.34 -14.72
C GLU A 134 22.80 1.14 -14.57
N ILE A 135 23.76 1.96 -14.12
CA ILE A 135 23.59 3.42 -14.06
C ILE A 135 23.50 4.00 -15.48
N ALA A 136 24.31 3.52 -16.43
CA ALA A 136 24.23 3.92 -17.83
C ALA A 136 22.83 3.66 -18.41
N GLU A 137 22.32 2.43 -18.26
CA GLU A 137 20.97 2.05 -18.72
C GLU A 137 19.88 2.92 -18.06
N THR A 138 20.03 3.24 -16.77
CA THR A 138 19.08 4.09 -16.04
C THR A 138 19.06 5.53 -16.57
N ILE A 139 20.23 6.10 -16.85
CA ILE A 139 20.35 7.45 -17.43
C ILE A 139 19.82 7.46 -18.86
N ASP A 140 20.15 6.46 -19.67
CA ASP A 140 19.66 6.32 -21.05
C ASP A 140 18.14 6.23 -21.09
N PHE A 141 17.57 5.35 -20.26
CA PHE A 141 16.13 5.21 -20.13
C PHE A 141 15.46 6.54 -19.72
N MET A 142 16.05 7.27 -18.77
CA MET A 142 15.52 8.59 -18.36
C MET A 142 15.54 9.58 -19.53
N GLN A 143 16.66 9.68 -20.25
CA GLN A 143 16.84 10.64 -21.35
C GLN A 143 15.89 10.35 -22.52
N GLU A 144 15.78 9.09 -22.92
CA GLU A 144 14.85 8.64 -23.96
C GLU A 144 13.39 8.85 -23.54
N ARG A 145 13.04 8.48 -22.29
CA ARG A 145 11.65 8.53 -21.82
C ARG A 145 11.14 9.95 -21.61
N LEU A 146 12.02 10.85 -21.15
CA LEU A 146 11.67 12.24 -20.84
C LEU A 146 12.02 13.23 -21.96
N LEU A 147 12.66 12.76 -23.03
CA LEU A 147 13.12 13.57 -24.17
C LEU A 147 13.96 14.76 -23.68
N CYS A 148 14.99 14.44 -22.91
CA CYS A 148 15.89 15.39 -22.25
C CYS A 148 17.35 14.94 -22.38
N CYS A 149 18.30 15.84 -22.13
CA CYS A 149 19.72 15.51 -22.14
C CYS A 149 20.47 16.25 -21.03
N GLY A 150 21.33 15.51 -20.32
CA GLY A 150 22.08 16.03 -19.17
C GLY A 150 21.18 16.41 -17.99
N LEU A 151 21.72 17.18 -17.06
CA LEU A 151 21.01 17.58 -15.83
C LEU A 151 20.10 18.79 -16.09
N GLU A 152 20.70 19.92 -16.45
CA GLU A 152 20.07 21.16 -16.88
C GLU A 152 20.20 21.38 -18.40
N SER A 153 21.26 20.84 -19.01
CA SER A 153 21.47 20.87 -20.46
C SER A 153 22.42 19.77 -20.95
N TYR A 154 22.50 19.57 -22.26
CA TYR A 154 23.46 18.62 -22.85
C TYR A 154 24.93 18.98 -22.56
N ASN A 155 25.24 20.24 -22.21
CA ASN A 155 26.60 20.66 -21.86
C ASN A 155 27.09 20.04 -20.55
N ASP A 156 26.19 19.51 -19.72
CA ASP A 156 26.57 18.86 -18.45
C ASP A 156 27.35 17.56 -18.66
N TRP A 157 27.45 17.09 -19.90
CA TRP A 157 28.30 15.97 -20.32
C TRP A 157 29.75 16.36 -20.63
N GLU A 158 30.07 17.66 -20.71
CA GLU A 158 31.43 18.14 -20.98
C GLU A 158 32.42 17.58 -19.95
N GLY A 159 33.46 16.89 -20.44
CA GLY A 159 34.48 16.28 -19.59
C GLY A 159 34.06 15.02 -18.82
N LYS A 160 32.82 14.52 -18.99
CA LYS A 160 32.35 13.28 -18.35
C LYS A 160 32.48 12.04 -19.26
N LEU A 161 32.43 12.24 -20.57
CA LEU A 161 32.51 11.16 -21.57
C LEU A 161 33.65 11.40 -22.57
N ASP A 162 34.20 10.30 -23.08
CA ASP A 162 35.13 10.30 -24.21
C ASP A 162 34.47 9.74 -25.48
N ASN A 163 35.03 10.05 -26.63
CA ASN A 163 34.55 9.55 -27.93
C ASN A 163 34.87 8.06 -28.19
N MET A 164 35.54 7.39 -27.24
CA MET A 164 35.89 5.97 -27.32
C MET A 164 34.85 5.09 -26.62
N THR A 165 33.95 5.70 -25.84
CA THR A 165 32.85 5.01 -25.17
C THR A 165 31.78 4.61 -26.18
N TYR A 166 31.51 3.31 -26.31
CA TYR A 166 30.47 2.78 -27.20
C TYR A 166 29.10 3.34 -26.82
N GLY A 167 28.28 3.71 -27.80
CA GLY A 167 26.96 4.28 -27.55
C GLY A 167 26.94 5.79 -27.26
N THR A 168 28.00 6.51 -27.65
CA THR A 168 28.07 7.97 -27.53
C THR A 168 28.21 8.65 -28.89
N THR A 169 27.81 9.92 -28.96
CA THR A 169 27.92 10.77 -30.14
C THR A 169 28.62 12.08 -29.78
N GLN A 170 29.63 12.45 -30.57
CA GLN A 170 30.31 13.73 -30.42
C GLN A 170 29.49 14.84 -31.09
N ILE A 171 29.12 15.86 -30.31
CA ILE A 171 28.34 17.01 -30.79
C ILE A 171 29.25 18.15 -31.26
N ASN A 172 30.32 18.39 -30.53
CA ASN A 172 31.33 19.41 -30.81
C ASN A 172 32.70 18.94 -30.27
N GLU A 173 33.75 19.76 -30.40
CA GLU A 173 35.11 19.38 -29.99
C GLU A 173 35.24 18.99 -28.51
N ASN A 174 34.38 19.51 -27.63
CA ASN A 174 34.48 19.34 -26.18
C ASN A 174 33.35 18.50 -25.55
N THR A 175 32.26 18.27 -26.29
CA THR A 175 31.04 17.68 -25.76
C THR A 175 30.69 16.40 -26.52
N THR A 176 30.80 15.29 -25.80
CA THR A 176 30.31 13.97 -26.22
C THR A 176 29.13 13.61 -25.34
N VAL A 177 28.03 13.16 -25.92
CA VAL A 177 26.79 12.81 -25.20
C VAL A 177 26.41 11.35 -25.45
N PRO A 178 25.63 10.71 -24.57
CA PRO A 178 25.01 9.43 -24.84
C PRO A 178 24.09 9.46 -26.06
N ASN A 179 23.96 8.34 -26.78
CA ASN A 179 23.04 8.23 -27.90
C ASN A 179 21.56 8.39 -27.48
N SER A 180 21.24 8.12 -26.21
CA SER A 180 19.93 8.36 -25.62
C SER A 180 19.53 9.85 -25.56
N CYS A 181 20.48 10.77 -25.68
CA CYS A 181 20.22 12.21 -25.86
C CYS A 181 19.72 12.57 -27.26
N CYS A 182 19.88 11.69 -28.24
CA CYS A 182 19.55 11.93 -29.64
C CYS A 182 18.15 11.48 -30.01
N LEU A 183 17.50 12.24 -30.87
CA LEU A 183 16.26 11.84 -31.54
C LEU A 183 16.60 11.20 -32.89
N GLU A 184 16.25 9.92 -33.07
CA GLU A 184 16.37 9.11 -34.31
C GLU A 184 17.77 9.10 -34.97
N THR A 185 18.18 10.18 -35.61
CA THR A 185 19.41 10.30 -36.41
C THR A 185 20.49 11.20 -35.81
N CYS A 186 20.35 11.62 -34.54
CA CYS A 186 21.22 12.62 -33.88
C CYS A 186 21.31 13.97 -34.62
N ASP A 187 20.43 14.25 -35.59
CA ASP A 187 20.34 15.56 -36.24
C ASP A 187 19.84 16.64 -35.25
N PHE A 188 19.12 16.21 -34.21
CA PHE A 188 18.60 17.05 -33.14
C PHE A 188 18.90 16.46 -31.77
N ILE A 189 19.49 17.28 -30.90
CA ILE A 189 19.73 16.96 -29.48
C ILE A 189 18.57 17.50 -28.67
N SER A 190 18.12 16.72 -27.68
CA SER A 190 17.17 17.23 -26.69
C SER A 190 17.77 18.40 -25.91
N GLY A 191 17.37 19.63 -26.26
CA GLY A 191 17.91 20.86 -25.65
C GLY A 191 17.43 21.14 -24.22
N ASN A 192 16.52 20.32 -23.68
CA ASN A 192 16.00 20.48 -22.32
C ASN A 192 16.80 19.60 -21.35
N GLY A 193 17.20 20.14 -20.21
CA GLY A 193 17.72 19.36 -19.09
C GLY A 193 16.67 18.42 -18.48
N CYS A 194 17.14 17.28 -17.99
CA CYS A 194 16.28 16.27 -17.40
C CYS A 194 15.67 16.68 -16.06
N ILE A 195 16.28 17.59 -15.29
CA ILE A 195 15.78 17.92 -13.95
C ILE A 195 14.37 18.55 -13.98
N ASN A 196 14.11 19.47 -14.90
CA ASN A 196 12.80 20.12 -15.02
C ASN A 196 11.71 19.14 -15.46
N ARG A 197 12.06 18.20 -16.35
CA ARG A 197 11.13 17.13 -16.78
C ARG A 197 10.87 16.15 -15.65
N LEU A 198 11.90 15.80 -14.89
CA LEU A 198 11.81 14.91 -13.74
C LEU A 198 10.95 15.52 -12.64
N GLU A 199 11.14 16.80 -12.32
CA GLU A 199 10.28 17.55 -11.39
C GLU A 199 8.81 17.53 -11.82
N TYR A 200 8.54 17.75 -13.11
CA TYR A 200 7.18 17.69 -13.65
C TYR A 200 6.55 16.30 -13.50
N VAL A 201 7.28 15.24 -13.86
CA VAL A 201 6.79 13.86 -13.79
C VAL A 201 6.60 13.40 -12.34
N VAL A 202 7.54 13.76 -11.46
CA VAL A 202 7.46 13.48 -10.02
C VAL A 202 6.26 14.21 -9.42
N GLY A 203 6.05 15.49 -9.78
CA GLY A 203 4.87 16.25 -9.35
C GLY A 203 3.56 15.62 -9.79
N GLN A 204 3.44 15.20 -11.05
CA GLN A 204 2.23 14.53 -11.54
C GLN A 204 1.97 13.20 -10.85
N SER A 205 3.03 12.43 -10.63
CA SER A 205 2.94 11.14 -9.93
C SER A 205 2.57 11.34 -8.46
N ALA A 206 3.08 12.38 -7.80
CA ALA A 206 2.71 12.75 -6.44
C ALA A 206 1.21 13.07 -6.30
N VAL A 207 0.60 13.73 -7.30
CA VAL A 207 -0.86 13.97 -7.30
C VAL A 207 -1.64 12.66 -7.34
N LEU A 208 -1.26 11.72 -8.21
CA LEU A 208 -1.90 10.41 -8.30
C LEU A 208 -1.78 9.64 -6.98
N LEU A 209 -0.57 9.58 -6.41
CA LEU A 209 -0.31 8.91 -5.14
C LEU A 209 -1.09 9.54 -3.99
N THR A 210 -1.15 10.87 -3.92
CA THR A 210 -1.90 11.59 -2.89
C THR A 210 -3.40 11.31 -3.00
N SER A 211 -3.95 11.29 -4.21
CA SER A 211 -5.37 10.98 -4.43
C SER A 211 -5.72 9.53 -4.06
N ALA A 212 -4.82 8.59 -4.34
CA ALA A 212 -4.96 7.18 -3.98
C ALA A 212 -4.88 6.99 -2.46
N ALA A 213 -3.92 7.63 -1.78
CA ALA A 213 -3.80 7.63 -0.33
C ALA A 213 -5.05 8.22 0.34
N LEU A 214 -5.50 9.40 -0.10
CA LEU A 214 -6.73 9.99 0.45
C LEU A 214 -7.94 9.06 0.30
N SER A 215 -8.06 8.39 -0.86
CA SER A 215 -9.12 7.41 -1.10
C SER A 215 -9.01 6.20 -0.17
N LEU A 216 -7.79 5.69 0.05
CA LEU A 216 -7.51 4.59 0.95
C LEU A 216 -7.84 4.96 2.41
N ALA A 217 -7.42 6.15 2.86
CA ALA A 217 -7.74 6.68 4.18
C ALA A 217 -9.26 6.75 4.43
N LEU A 218 -10.04 7.25 3.46
CA LEU A 218 -11.50 7.28 3.55
C LEU A 218 -12.10 5.86 3.63
N LEU A 219 -11.61 4.93 2.81
CA LEU A 219 -12.05 3.53 2.84
C LEU A 219 -11.73 2.84 4.17
N GLN A 220 -10.56 3.12 4.77
CA GLN A 220 -10.18 2.60 6.08
C GLN A 220 -11.13 3.14 7.18
N LEU A 221 -11.45 4.44 7.17
CA LEU A 221 -12.39 5.03 8.13
C LEU A 221 -13.78 4.36 8.03
N LEU A 222 -14.28 4.17 6.81
CA LEU A 222 -15.53 3.44 6.58
C LEU A 222 -15.43 1.99 7.06
N GLY A 223 -14.30 1.31 6.79
CA GLY A 223 -14.02 -0.03 7.26
C GLY A 223 -14.05 -0.15 8.79
N VAL A 224 -13.42 0.78 9.51
CA VAL A 224 -13.45 0.87 10.97
C VAL A 224 -14.87 1.11 11.48
N MET A 225 -15.61 2.03 10.87
CA MET A 225 -17.00 2.32 11.23
C MET A 225 -17.90 1.09 11.05
N PHE A 226 -17.78 0.38 9.93
CA PHE A 226 -18.54 -0.85 9.69
C PHE A 226 -18.12 -1.99 10.61
N ALA A 227 -16.83 -2.17 10.87
CA ALA A 227 -16.32 -3.17 11.80
C ALA A 227 -16.82 -2.92 13.22
N CYS A 228 -16.78 -1.68 13.70
CA CYS A 228 -17.28 -1.31 15.02
C CYS A 228 -18.79 -1.51 15.13
N SER A 229 -19.55 -1.13 14.09
CA SER A 229 -21.00 -1.34 14.04
C SER A 229 -21.37 -2.82 14.07
N LEU A 230 -20.68 -3.64 13.27
CA LEU A 230 -20.85 -5.08 13.24
C LEU A 230 -20.44 -5.73 14.57
N GLY A 231 -19.30 -5.33 15.15
CA GLY A 231 -18.81 -5.82 16.43
C GLY A 231 -19.77 -5.51 17.59
N ARG A 232 -20.32 -4.28 17.63
CA ARG A 232 -21.36 -3.90 18.60
C ARG A 232 -22.63 -4.73 18.42
N SER A 233 -23.06 -4.94 17.19
CA SER A 233 -24.25 -5.75 16.88
C SER A 233 -24.09 -7.21 17.30
N ILE A 234 -22.95 -7.83 17.00
CA ILE A 234 -22.63 -9.19 17.42
C ILE A 234 -22.57 -9.27 18.95
N ARG A 235 -21.92 -8.31 19.62
CA ARG A 235 -21.85 -8.27 21.09
C ARG A 235 -23.25 -8.16 21.69
N HIS A 236 -24.09 -7.27 21.16
CA HIS A 236 -25.46 -7.09 21.62
C HIS A 236 -26.28 -8.37 21.45
N GLN A 237 -26.20 -9.02 20.28
CA GLN A 237 -26.85 -10.32 20.02
C GLN A 237 -26.39 -11.39 21.02
N LYS A 238 -25.10 -11.43 21.36
CA LYS A 238 -24.55 -12.39 22.33
C LYS A 238 -25.07 -12.11 23.74
N THR A 239 -25.04 -10.86 24.19
CA THR A 239 -25.57 -10.45 25.51
C THR A 239 -27.07 -10.76 25.63
N GLU A 240 -27.86 -10.48 24.59
CA GLU A 240 -29.30 -10.81 24.54
C GLU A 240 -29.55 -12.32 24.65
N ARG A 241 -28.76 -13.13 23.94
CA ARG A 241 -28.86 -14.61 24.02
C ARG A 241 -28.51 -15.12 25.41
N GLU A 242 -27.49 -14.56 26.05
CA GLU A 242 -27.10 -14.90 27.42
C GLU A 242 -28.19 -14.49 28.42
N ARG A 243 -28.74 -13.26 28.31
CA ARG A 243 -29.86 -12.79 29.12
C ARG A 243 -31.08 -13.72 29.03
N ARG A 244 -31.52 -14.08 27.81
CA ARG A 244 -32.65 -15.01 27.61
C ARG A 244 -32.39 -16.39 28.21
N ARG A 245 -31.15 -16.88 28.16
CA ARG A 245 -30.77 -18.15 28.81
C ARG A 245 -30.87 -18.05 30.34
N TRP A 246 -30.50 -16.93 30.95
CA TRP A 246 -30.66 -16.68 32.39
C TRP A 246 -32.14 -16.59 32.79
N GLU A 247 -32.94 -15.82 32.06
CA GLU A 247 -34.39 -15.70 32.30
C GLU A 247 -35.08 -17.07 32.21
N MET A 248 -34.72 -17.89 31.22
CA MET A 248 -35.25 -19.26 31.09
C MET A 248 -34.85 -20.14 32.27
N ARG A 249 -33.59 -20.07 32.74
CA ARG A 249 -33.12 -20.81 33.92
C ARG A 249 -33.87 -20.39 35.19
N GLU A 250 -34.04 -19.09 35.42
CA GLU A 250 -34.77 -18.59 36.60
C GLU A 250 -36.24 -19.03 36.60
N ASN A 251 -36.89 -18.97 35.44
CA ASN A 251 -38.28 -19.43 35.28
C ASN A 251 -38.43 -20.93 35.56
N LEU A 252 -37.43 -21.75 35.22
CA LEU A 252 -37.41 -23.18 35.54
C LEU A 252 -37.26 -23.40 37.05
N LEU A 253 -36.28 -22.74 37.68
CA LEU A 253 -36.05 -22.84 39.13
C LEU A 253 -37.30 -22.44 39.93
N ARG A 254 -37.97 -21.35 39.54
CA ARG A 254 -39.20 -20.88 40.20
C ARG A 254 -40.35 -21.89 40.10
N LYS A 255 -40.49 -22.57 38.96
CA LYS A 255 -41.50 -23.63 38.79
C LYS A 255 -41.21 -24.84 39.66
N ASP A 256 -39.95 -25.23 39.77
CA ASP A 256 -39.55 -26.36 40.62
C ASP A 256 -39.81 -26.08 42.10
N THR A 257 -39.52 -24.86 42.57
CA THR A 257 -39.81 -24.44 43.96
C THR A 257 -41.30 -24.52 44.24
N PHE A 258 -42.13 -23.97 43.35
CA PHE A 258 -43.58 -24.00 43.51
C PHE A 258 -44.16 -25.42 43.49
N TYR A 259 -43.57 -26.33 42.73
CA TYR A 259 -43.97 -27.74 42.71
C TYR A 259 -43.57 -28.47 44.00
N THR A 260 -42.37 -28.20 44.53
CA THR A 260 -41.91 -28.77 45.80
C THR A 260 -42.74 -28.28 46.98
N ASP A 261 -43.03 -26.98 47.06
CA ASP A 261 -43.90 -26.41 48.09
C ASP A 261 -45.30 -27.01 48.04
N ARG A 262 -45.88 -27.16 46.83
CA ARG A 262 -47.20 -27.75 46.67
C ARG A 262 -47.24 -29.21 47.13
N LYS A 263 -46.20 -30.00 46.84
CA LYS A 263 -46.08 -31.39 47.33
C LYS A 263 -46.01 -31.47 48.85
N HIS A 264 -45.26 -30.58 49.49
CA HIS A 264 -45.20 -30.54 50.95
C HIS A 264 -46.55 -30.15 51.57
N SER A 265 -47.25 -29.17 50.99
CA SER A 265 -48.57 -28.76 51.50
C SER A 265 -49.65 -29.83 51.36
N THR A 266 -49.57 -30.76 50.41
CA THR A 266 -50.55 -31.85 50.25
C THR A 266 -50.23 -33.10 51.09
N SER A 267 -49.06 -33.13 51.73
CA SER A 267 -48.60 -34.30 52.50
C SER A 267 -48.73 -34.11 54.03
N ALA A 268 -49.25 -32.96 54.47
CA ALA A 268 -49.57 -32.62 55.85
C ALA A 268 -51.10 -32.56 56.02
#